data_AF-A0A4Q3ECQ1-F1
#
_entry.id   AF-A0A4Q3ECQ1-F1
#
_cell.length_a   1.000
_cell.length_b   1.000
_cell.length_c   1.000
_cell.angle_alpha   90.00
_cell.angle_beta   90.00
_cell.angle_gamma   90.00
#
_symmetry.space_group_name_H-M   'P 1'
#
loop_
_entity.id
_entity.type
_entity.pdbx_description
1 polymer ?
#
loop_
_entity_poly.entity_id
_entity_poly.type
_entity_poly.pdbx_seq_one_letter_code
_entity_poly.pdbx_strand_id
1 'polypeptide(L)' 'MGLFSAPEPTSFEIDGKVLQCFFCDSKSFTRKRSYLNAYRTIFNIQLTNNFICAKCSYVHTFLR' A
#
# COMPACT_ATOMS: atom_id res chain seq x y z
N MET A 1 -20.06 3.97 -18.32
CA MET A 1 -19.49 2.79 -17.64
C MET A 1 -18.00 2.78 -17.91
N GLY A 2 -17.17 2.62 -16.87
CA GLY A 2 -15.71 2.55 -16.97
C GLY A 2 -15.02 3.88 -16.67
N LEU A 3 -14.28 3.94 -15.55
CA LEU A 3 -13.00 4.68 -15.42
C LEU A 3 -12.31 4.52 -14.05
N PHE A 4 -12.92 3.86 -13.05
CA PHE A 4 -12.31 3.71 -11.73
C PHE A 4 -12.55 2.30 -11.19
N SER A 5 -11.90 1.30 -11.79
CA SER A 5 -11.70 0.02 -11.12
C SER A 5 -10.69 0.26 -10.00
N ALA A 6 -11.17 0.76 -8.85
CA ALA A 6 -10.37 0.78 -7.65
C ALA A 6 -9.87 -0.66 -7.42
N PRO A 7 -8.55 -0.86 -7.17
CA PRO A 7 -8.04 -2.21 -7.01
C PRO A 7 -8.80 -2.88 -5.87
N GLU A 8 -9.41 -4.04 -6.16
CA GLU A 8 -10.16 -4.77 -5.15
C GLU A 8 -9.25 -5.08 -3.96
N PRO A 9 -9.74 -4.85 -2.74
CA PRO A 9 -8.94 -5.07 -1.56
C PRO A 9 -8.63 -6.56 -1.42
N THR A 10 -7.35 -6.89 -1.39
CA THR A 10 -6.82 -8.25 -1.38
C THR A 10 -5.93 -8.46 -0.16
N SER A 11 -5.77 -9.72 0.24
CA SER A 11 -4.79 -10.09 1.26
C SER A 11 -3.40 -10.14 0.64
N PHE A 12 -2.44 -9.47 1.27
CA PHE A 12 -1.04 -9.47 0.85
C PHE A 12 -0.20 -10.26 1.83
N GLU A 13 0.81 -10.95 1.33
CA GLU A 13 1.85 -11.56 2.15
C GLU A 13 3.15 -10.77 1.99
N ILE A 14 3.80 -10.47 3.11
CA ILE A 14 5.10 -9.80 3.18
C ILE A 14 6.00 -10.70 4.02
N ASP A 15 7.10 -11.17 3.42
CA ASP A 15 8.09 -12.03 4.10
C ASP A 15 7.47 -13.32 4.69
N GLY A 16 6.56 -13.96 3.93
CA GLY A 16 5.87 -15.18 4.36
C GLY A 16 4.82 -14.98 5.46
N LYS A 17 4.51 -13.73 5.83
CA LYS A 17 3.46 -13.39 6.80
C LYS A 17 2.34 -12.63 6.12
N VAL A 18 1.09 -12.97 6.44
CA VAL A 18 -0.08 -12.22 5.98
C VAL A 18 -0.04 -10.83 6.60
N LEU A 19 -0.13 -9.80 5.74
CA LEU A 19 -0.23 -8.42 6.17
C LEU A 19 -1.51 -8.24 6.97
N GLN A 20 -1.37 -7.68 8.16
CA GLN A 20 -2.45 -7.47 9.11
C GLN A 20 -2.40 -6.03 9.62
N CYS A 21 -3.55 -5.39 9.66
CA CYS A 21 -3.62 -3.99 10.02
C CYS A 21 -3.47 -3.83 11.52
N PHE A 22 -2.47 -3.06 11.97
CA PHE A 22 -2.19 -2.84 13.39
C PHE A 22 -3.37 -2.23 14.16
N PHE A 23 -4.22 -1.43 13.48
CA PHE A 23 -5.31 -0.69 14.13
C PHE A 23 -6.64 -1.44 14.20
N CYS A 24 -6.95 -2.27 13.19
CA CYS A 24 -8.29 -2.85 13.05
C CYS A 24 -8.29 -4.35 12.76
N ASP A 25 -7.10 -4.96 12.78
CA ASP A 25 -6.85 -6.37 12.57
C ASP A 25 -7.31 -6.94 11.22
N SER A 26 -7.68 -6.05 10.29
CA SER A 26 -8.09 -6.43 8.95
C SER A 26 -6.92 -6.94 8.13
N LYS A 27 -7.18 -7.96 7.30
CA LYS A 27 -6.23 -8.55 6.34
C LYS A 27 -6.47 -8.06 4.91
N SER A 28 -7.42 -7.14 4.72
CA SER A 28 -7.83 -6.63 3.42
C SER A 28 -7.15 -5.30 3.15
N PHE A 29 -6.33 -5.23 2.10
CA PHE A 29 -5.60 -4.03 1.73
C PHE A 29 -5.77 -3.71 0.26
N THR A 30 -5.61 -2.44 -0.09
CA THR A 30 -5.44 -1.97 -1.45
C THR A 30 -4.00 -1.55 -1.61
N ARG A 31 -3.27 -2.20 -2.51
CA ARG A 31 -1.89 -1.80 -2.82
C ARG A 31 -1.94 -0.59 -3.74
N LYS A 32 -1.31 0.50 -3.31
CA LYS A 32 -1.09 1.69 -4.13
C LYS A 32 0.41 1.81 -4.38
N ARG A 33 0.82 1.57 -5.63
CA ARG A 33 2.16 1.98 -6.07
C ARG A 33 2.15 3.49 -6.17
N SER A 34 2.94 4.15 -5.35
CA SER A 34 3.13 5.59 -5.44
C SER A 34 4.62 5.84 -5.59
N TYR A 35 4.97 6.58 -6.62
CA TYR A 35 6.29 7.16 -6.72
C TYR A 35 6.35 8.25 -5.67
N LEU A 36 7.21 8.08 -4.66
CA LEU A 36 7.51 9.16 -3.73
C LEU A 36 8.30 10.20 -4.53
N ASN A 37 7.58 11.14 -5.14
CA ASN A 37 8.17 12.35 -5.69
C ASN A 37 8.50 13.27 -4.51
N ALA A 38 9.49 12.86 -3.71
CA ALA A 38 10.13 13.77 -2.76
C ALA A 38 10.82 14.83 -3.61
N TYR A 39 10.28 16.04 -3.61
CA TYR A 39 10.74 17.24 -4.31
C TYR A 39 12.15 17.73 -3.89
N ARG A 40 13.10 16.83 -3.54
CA ARG A 40 14.39 17.26 -2.99
C ARG A 40 15.61 16.35 -3.18
N THR A 41 15.56 15.30 -3.99
CA THR A 41 16.81 14.56 -4.28
C THR A 41 16.78 13.95 -5.68
N ILE A 42 17.61 14.49 -6.56
CA ILE A 42 17.61 14.32 -8.02
C ILE A 42 18.03 12.90 -8.49
N PHE A 43 18.23 11.91 -7.60
CA PHE A 43 18.78 10.61 -8.01
C PHE A 43 18.33 9.37 -7.22
N ASN A 44 17.14 9.36 -6.60
CA ASN A 44 16.63 8.11 -6.00
C ASN A 44 15.10 8.01 -6.10
N ILE A 45 14.63 7.47 -7.21
CA ILE A 45 13.24 6.99 -7.33
C ILE A 45 13.14 5.71 -6.48
N GLN A 46 12.94 5.87 -5.16
CA GLN A 46 12.67 4.71 -4.31
C GLN A 46 11.22 4.27 -4.52
N LEU A 47 11.07 3.09 -5.11
CA LEU A 47 9.78 2.48 -5.38
C LEU A 47 9.15 2.07 -4.05
N THR A 48 8.28 2.92 -3.50
CA THR A 48 7.65 2.66 -2.21
C THR A 48 6.33 1.93 -2.43
N ASN A 49 6.15 0.79 -1.76
CA ASN A 49 4.89 0.05 -1.80
C ASN A 49 4.03 0.47 -0.61
N ASN A 50 2.96 1.21 -0.90
CA ASN A 50 1.96 1.59 0.10
C ASN A 50 0.82 0.57 0.06
N PHE A 51 0.44 0.06 1.23
CA PHE A 51 -0.71 -0.83 1.41
C PHE A 51 -1.72 -0.12 2.30
N ILE A 52 -2.89 0.18 1.74
CA ILE A 52 -3.94 0.94 2.41
C ILE A 52 -4.95 -0.07 2.95
N CYS A 53 -5.22 -0.08 4.25
CA CYS A 53 -6.22 -0.95 4.83
C CYS A 53 -7.61 -0.60 4.31
N ALA A 54 -8.36 -1.58 3.83
CA ALA A 54 -9.72 -1.37 3.31
C ALA A 54 -10.76 -1.01 4.39
N LYS A 55 -10.47 -1.35 5.66
CA LYS A 55 -11.41 -1.17 6.77
C LYS A 55 -11.25 0.16 7.51
N CYS A 56 -10.00 0.62 7.70
CA CYS A 56 -9.71 1.84 8.47
C CYS A 56 -8.90 2.88 7.69
N SER A 57 -8.60 2.63 6.42
CA SER A 57 -7.80 3.51 5.55
C SER A 57 -6.38 3.79 6.06
N TYR A 58 -5.91 3.04 7.06
CA TYR A 58 -4.55 3.17 7.57
C TYR A 58 -3.52 2.73 6.52
N VAL A 59 -2.46 3.51 6.35
CA VAL A 59 -1.43 3.30 5.31
C VAL A 59 -0.23 2.61 5.93
N HIS A 60 0.06 1.39 5.46
CA HIS A 60 1.31 0.71 5.72
C HIS A 60 2.29 1.00 4.58
N THR A 61 3.40 1.65 4.92
CA THR A 61 4.47 1.97 3.98
C THR A 61 5.66 1.06 4.27
N PHE A 62 6.05 0.24 3.29
CA PHE A 62 7.26 -0.58 3.41
C PHE A 62 8.32 -0.01 2.46
N LEU A 63 9.43 0.43 3.05
CA LEU A 63 10.67 0.75 2.34
C LEU A 63 11.36 -0.59 2.03
N ARG A 64 11.66 -0.83 0.76
CA ARG A 64 12.43 -2.00 0.32
C ARG A 64 13.74 -1.53 -0.29
#